data_AF-A0A1M6HT45-F1
#
_entry.id   AF-A0A1M6HT45-F1
#
_cell.length_a   1.000
_cell.length_b   1.000
_cell.length_c   1.000
_cell.angle_alpha   90.00
_cell.angle_beta   90.00
_cell.angle_gamma   90.00
#
_symmetry.space_group_name_H-M   'P 1'
#
loop_
_entity.id
_entity.type
_entity.pdbx_description
1 polymer ?
#
loop_
_entity_poly.entity_id
_entity_poly.type
_entity_poly.pdbx_seq_one_letter_code
_entity_poly.pdbx_strand_id
1 'polypeptide(L)'
;MDKRILLIIFFLVTGISFSQTTVTLQDQCNCEVLSGTLVASPGTTSPGGADIGDIYVNTTTGTIYFWDGDSWELTSSDNQQLQNFSFDATTNLLSLTLENGGSMSVDLGSLKFVETLTSIVENANGTFTYTDEAGNPTSIDITNLET
;
A
#
# COMPACT_ATOMS: atom_id res chain seq x y z
N MET A 1 -36.62 36.83 67.04
CA MET A 1 -36.61 35.76 66.00
C MET A 1 -36.79 34.44 66.73
N ASP A 2 -37.90 33.74 66.49
CA ASP A 2 -38.20 32.51 67.22
C ASP A 2 -37.17 31.43 66.92
N LYS A 3 -36.71 30.70 67.95
CA LYS A 3 -35.78 29.56 67.81
C LYS A 3 -36.24 28.53 66.76
N ARG A 4 -37.55 28.47 66.51
CA ARG A 4 -38.18 27.61 65.49
C ARG A 4 -37.94 28.10 64.06
N ILE A 5 -37.87 29.43 63.85
CA ILE A 5 -37.57 30.04 62.55
C ILE A 5 -36.08 29.90 62.21
N LEU A 6 -35.21 30.00 63.22
CA LEU A 6 -33.76 29.81 63.05
C LEU A 6 -33.41 28.38 62.61
N LEU A 7 -34.13 27.37 63.12
CA LEU A 7 -33.98 25.96 62.74
C LEU A 7 -34.37 25.70 61.27
N ILE A 8 -35.42 26.36 60.79
CA ILE A 8 -35.90 26.23 59.40
C ILE A 8 -34.91 26.88 58.42
N ILE A 9 -34.33 28.02 58.78
CA ILE A 9 -33.31 28.70 57.95
C ILE A 9 -32.02 27.88 57.92
N PHE A 10 -31.62 27.26 59.03
CA PHE A 10 -30.44 26.39 59.07
C PHE A 10 -30.59 25.13 58.21
N PHE A 11 -31.81 24.60 58.07
CA PHE A 11 -32.10 23.46 57.21
C PHE A 11 -32.16 23.81 55.71
N LEU A 12 -32.39 25.09 55.38
CA LEU A 12 -32.50 25.58 54.00
C LEU A 12 -31.15 25.92 53.34
N VAL A 13 -30.06 26.00 54.10
CA VAL A 13 -28.73 26.43 53.61
C VAL A 13 -27.77 25.26 53.36
N THR A 14 -28.11 24.02 53.74
CA THR A 14 -27.21 22.85 53.56
C THR A 14 -27.33 22.17 52.19
N GLY A 15 -28.12 22.72 51.27
CA GLY A 15 -28.27 22.21 49.90
C GLY A 15 -27.26 22.84 48.93
N ILE A 16 -25.95 22.67 49.16
CA ILE A 16 -24.97 22.94 48.10
C ILE A 16 -24.94 21.70 47.22
N SER A 17 -25.75 21.69 46.17
CA SER A 17 -25.64 20.67 45.13
C SER A 17 -24.33 20.89 44.38
N PHE A 18 -23.37 19.97 44.52
CA PHE A 18 -22.34 19.84 43.50
C PHE A 18 -23.03 19.29 42.26
N SER A 19 -23.20 20.13 41.24
CA SER A 19 -23.46 19.64 39.90
C SER A 19 -22.14 19.07 39.37
N GLN A 20 -21.83 17.84 39.75
CA GLN A 20 -20.71 17.12 39.13
C GLN A 20 -21.18 16.67 37.75
N THR A 21 -20.66 17.29 36.70
CA THR A 21 -20.69 16.71 35.36
C THR A 21 -19.72 15.53 35.35
N THR A 22 -20.23 14.34 35.64
CA THR A 22 -19.51 13.10 35.33
C THR A 22 -19.48 12.97 33.81
N VAL A 23 -18.42 13.48 33.19
CA VAL A 23 -18.11 13.17 31.79
C VAL A 23 -17.73 11.70 31.77
N THR A 24 -18.63 10.86 31.26
CA THR A 24 -18.30 9.45 31.04
C THR A 24 -17.40 9.36 29.81
N LEU A 25 -16.57 8.31 29.67
CA LEU A 25 -15.76 8.12 28.44
C LEU A 25 -16.62 8.07 27.15
N GLN A 26 -17.94 7.93 27.28
CA GLN A 26 -18.88 7.96 26.18
C GLN A 26 -19.13 9.39 25.64
N ASP A 27 -18.89 10.43 26.45
CA ASP A 27 -18.88 11.84 26.02
C ASP A 27 -17.55 12.23 25.33
N GLN A 28 -16.54 11.35 25.32
CA GLN A 28 -15.23 11.60 24.69
C GLN A 28 -15.14 11.13 23.23
N CYS A 29 -16.21 10.57 22.68
CA CYS A 29 -16.30 10.27 21.26
C CYS A 29 -17.50 11.03 20.69
N ASN A 30 -17.35 12.35 20.54
CA ASN A 30 -18.23 13.16 19.71
C ASN A 30 -17.93 12.89 18.23
N CYS A 31 -17.90 11.60 17.82
CA CYS A 31 -17.53 11.20 16.47
C CYS A 31 -18.55 11.78 15.50
N GLU A 32 -18.16 12.83 14.81
CA GLU A 32 -18.95 13.49 13.78
C GLU A 32 -18.69 12.82 12.43
N VAL A 33 -19.72 12.81 11.57
CA VAL A 33 -19.57 12.42 10.17
C VAL A 33 -19.58 13.68 9.32
N LEU A 34 -18.40 14.06 8.83
CA LEU A 34 -18.19 15.14 7.89
C LEU A 34 -18.28 14.62 6.44
N SER A 35 -18.52 15.51 5.49
CA SER A 35 -18.47 15.16 4.06
C SER A 35 -18.04 16.36 3.21
N GLY A 36 -17.44 16.09 2.06
CA GLY A 36 -17.03 17.12 1.10
C GLY A 36 -15.90 16.63 0.20
N THR A 37 -15.10 17.54 -0.34
CA THR A 37 -14.01 17.21 -1.28
C THR A 37 -12.62 17.54 -0.76
N LEU A 38 -12.51 18.10 0.44
CA LEU A 38 -11.26 18.62 1.00
C LEU A 38 -10.29 17.51 1.41
N VAL A 39 -10.80 16.38 1.90
CA VAL A 39 -9.98 15.20 2.22
C VAL A 39 -9.95 14.29 1.00
N ALA A 40 -8.87 14.34 0.22
CA ALA A 40 -8.70 13.56 -1.01
C ALA A 40 -7.54 12.55 -0.96
N SER A 41 -6.77 12.55 0.13
CA SER A 41 -5.66 11.64 0.38
C SER A 41 -5.40 11.50 1.89
N PRO A 42 -4.81 10.39 2.36
CA PRO A 42 -4.38 10.27 3.76
C PRO A 42 -3.31 11.32 4.13
N GLY A 43 -3.18 11.63 5.41
CA GLY A 43 -2.21 12.60 5.95
C GLY A 43 -2.63 14.07 5.82
N THR A 44 -3.83 14.37 5.29
CA THR A 44 -4.32 15.76 5.20
C THR A 44 -4.89 16.24 6.55
N THR A 45 -4.71 17.52 6.87
CA THR A 45 -5.20 18.10 8.14
C THR A 45 -6.44 19.00 7.98
N SER A 46 -6.95 19.13 6.75
CA SER A 46 -8.13 19.92 6.41
C SER A 46 -9.27 19.01 5.96
N PRO A 47 -10.51 19.18 6.46
CA PRO A 47 -10.94 20.22 7.38
C PRO A 47 -10.34 20.03 8.78
N GLY A 48 -9.92 21.13 9.41
CA GLY A 48 -9.40 21.13 10.77
C GLY A 48 -10.51 21.20 11.81
N GLY A 49 -10.16 20.96 13.07
CA GLY A 49 -11.11 20.97 14.19
C GLY A 49 -11.90 19.67 14.34
N ALA A 50 -11.45 18.59 13.69
CA ALA A 50 -11.98 17.25 13.89
C ALA A 50 -11.49 16.66 15.22
N ASP A 51 -12.35 15.86 15.84
CA ASP A 51 -12.05 15.08 17.04
C ASP A 51 -11.56 13.68 16.66
N ILE A 52 -10.76 13.05 17.54
CA ILE A 52 -10.26 11.69 17.29
C ILE A 52 -11.43 10.74 17.06
N GLY A 53 -11.37 10.01 15.94
CA GLY A 53 -12.41 9.07 15.53
C GLY A 53 -13.53 9.66 14.67
N ASP A 54 -13.49 10.95 14.35
CA ASP A 54 -14.37 11.54 13.35
C ASP A 54 -14.22 10.85 12.00
N ILE A 55 -15.29 10.81 11.22
CA ILE A 55 -15.34 10.19 9.89
C ILE A 55 -15.55 11.28 8.84
N TYR A 56 -14.81 11.20 7.74
CA TYR A 56 -15.00 12.07 6.57
C TYR A 56 -15.35 11.25 5.33
N VAL A 57 -16.44 11.61 4.67
CA VAL A 57 -16.83 11.01 3.38
C VAL A 57 -16.45 11.95 2.23
N ASN A 58 -15.51 11.54 1.38
CA ASN A 58 -15.22 12.27 0.15
C ASN A 58 -16.38 12.12 -0.84
N THR A 59 -17.07 13.21 -1.17
CA THR A 59 -18.28 13.18 -2.02
C THR A 59 -17.99 13.03 -3.51
N THR A 60 -16.72 13.14 -3.93
CA THR A 60 -16.28 12.91 -5.30
C THR A 60 -15.92 11.44 -5.53
N THR A 61 -15.13 10.85 -4.62
CA THR A 61 -14.62 9.47 -4.76
C THR A 61 -15.42 8.44 -3.98
N GLY A 62 -16.23 8.85 -3.01
CA GLY A 62 -16.90 7.96 -2.04
C GLY A 62 -15.95 7.38 -0.99
N THR A 63 -14.67 7.75 -1.00
CA THR A 63 -13.67 7.26 -0.03
C THR A 63 -13.98 7.79 1.36
N ILE A 64 -13.82 6.92 2.36
CA ILE A 64 -14.02 7.25 3.77
C ILE A 64 -12.66 7.38 4.45
N TYR A 65 -12.50 8.44 5.23
CA TYR A 65 -11.35 8.72 6.07
C TYR A 65 -11.79 8.79 7.53
N PHE A 66 -10.86 8.58 8.46
CA PHE A 66 -11.06 8.84 9.88
C PHE A 66 -9.98 9.78 10.41
N TRP A 67 -10.30 10.60 11.41
CA TRP A 67 -9.31 11.44 12.08
C TRP A 67 -8.59 10.66 13.17
N ASP A 68 -7.26 10.54 13.09
CA ASP A 68 -6.46 9.79 14.07
C ASP A 68 -6.00 10.64 15.27
N GLY A 69 -6.25 11.95 15.23
CA GLY A 69 -5.81 12.94 16.19
C GLY A 69 -4.89 14.00 15.61
N ASP A 70 -4.21 13.68 14.51
CA ASP A 70 -3.25 14.56 13.84
C ASP A 70 -3.59 14.75 12.35
N SER A 71 -4.10 13.72 11.67
CA SER A 71 -4.48 13.77 10.26
C SER A 71 -5.67 12.87 9.89
N TRP A 72 -6.26 13.16 8.73
CA TRP A 72 -7.24 12.30 8.08
C TRP A 72 -6.54 11.10 7.46
N GLU A 73 -6.88 9.90 7.92
CA GLU A 73 -6.33 8.62 7.48
C GLU A 73 -7.38 7.76 6.78
N LEU A 74 -6.96 6.88 5.88
CA LEU A 74 -7.88 5.98 5.19
C LEU A 74 -8.47 4.95 6.17
N THR A 75 -9.79 4.72 6.09
CA THR A 75 -10.41 3.59 6.82
C THR A 75 -10.04 2.23 6.24
N SER A 76 -9.38 2.21 5.07
CA SER A 76 -8.88 1.02 4.39
C SER A 76 -7.50 1.31 3.85
N SER A 77 -6.46 0.76 4.49
CA SER A 77 -5.15 0.62 3.85
C SER A 77 -5.22 -0.61 2.94
N ASP A 78 -5.19 -0.41 1.63
CA ASP A 78 -4.90 -1.51 0.71
C ASP A 78 -3.39 -1.76 0.74
N ASN A 79 -2.99 -2.98 1.08
CA ASN A 79 -1.61 -3.42 0.91
C ASN A 79 -1.60 -4.42 -0.23
N GLN A 80 -1.31 -3.95 -1.43
CA GLN A 80 -1.43 -4.73 -2.65
C GLN A 80 -0.50 -5.94 -2.56
N GLN A 81 -1.10 -7.13 -2.48
CA GLN A 81 -0.37 -8.38 -2.58
C GLN A 81 -0.31 -8.86 -4.03
N LEU A 82 0.77 -9.57 -4.36
CA LEU A 82 0.82 -10.36 -5.58
C LEU A 82 -0.01 -11.63 -5.36
N GLN A 83 -1.06 -11.79 -6.16
CA GLN A 83 -1.92 -12.97 -6.14
C GLN A 83 -1.30 -14.14 -6.91
N ASN A 84 -0.65 -13.85 -8.05
CA ASN A 84 -0.04 -14.85 -8.91
C ASN A 84 1.15 -14.28 -9.70
N PHE A 85 2.09 -15.15 -10.04
CA PHE A 85 3.14 -14.91 -11.02
C PHE A 85 3.11 -16.01 -12.08
N SER A 86 3.29 -15.66 -13.35
CA SER A 86 3.37 -16.63 -14.44
C SER A 86 4.31 -16.16 -15.53
N PHE A 87 5.09 -17.08 -16.10
CA PHE A 87 5.91 -16.83 -17.28
C PHE A 87 5.39 -17.70 -18.44
N ASP A 88 5.12 -17.07 -19.59
CA ASP A 88 4.82 -17.76 -20.83
C ASP A 88 6.07 -17.80 -21.71
N ALA A 89 6.67 -18.99 -21.85
CA ALA A 89 7.87 -19.21 -22.65
C ALA A 89 7.66 -19.07 -24.17
N THR A 90 6.41 -19.10 -24.65
CA THR A 90 6.09 -18.90 -26.07
C THR A 90 6.14 -17.42 -26.42
N THR A 91 5.63 -16.57 -25.53
CA THR A 91 5.53 -15.12 -25.73
C THR A 91 6.60 -14.32 -24.98
N ASN A 92 7.41 -14.97 -24.14
CA ASN A 92 8.38 -14.37 -23.22
C ASN A 92 7.80 -13.31 -22.28
N LEU A 93 6.51 -13.41 -21.96
CA LEU A 93 5.83 -12.45 -21.09
C LEU A 93 5.84 -12.95 -19.65
N LEU A 94 6.41 -12.16 -18.75
CA LEU A 94 6.24 -12.32 -17.31
C LEU A 94 5.00 -11.51 -16.88
N SER A 95 4.01 -12.19 -16.32
CA SER A 95 2.76 -11.59 -15.85
C SER A 95 2.62 -11.73 -14.33
N LEU A 96 2.20 -10.65 -13.68
CA LEU A 96 1.88 -10.55 -12.27
C LEU A 96 0.41 -10.14 -12.14
N THR A 97 -0.36 -10.84 -11.32
CA THR A 97 -1.73 -10.42 -10.98
C THR A 97 -1.77 -9.94 -9.53
N LEU A 98 -2.46 -8.83 -9.28
CA LEU A 98 -2.65 -8.22 -7.97
C LEU A 98 -3.94 -8.74 -7.32
N GLU A 99 -4.05 -8.68 -6.00
CA GLU A 99 -5.24 -9.17 -5.27
C GLU A 99 -6.54 -8.47 -5.73
N ASN A 100 -6.45 -7.20 -6.15
CA ASN A 100 -7.59 -6.39 -6.59
C ASN A 100 -7.91 -6.51 -8.08
N GLY A 101 -7.46 -7.60 -8.72
CA GLY A 101 -7.73 -7.89 -10.14
C GLY A 101 -6.88 -7.08 -11.13
N GLY A 102 -5.99 -6.22 -10.65
CA GLY A 102 -4.98 -5.56 -11.48
C GLY A 102 -3.98 -6.57 -12.04
N SER A 103 -3.39 -6.27 -13.19
CA SER A 103 -2.31 -7.09 -13.76
C SER A 103 -1.21 -6.21 -14.33
N MET A 104 0.03 -6.64 -14.14
CA MET A 104 1.22 -6.02 -14.71
C MET A 104 1.96 -7.08 -15.53
N SER A 105 2.50 -6.70 -16.67
CA SER A 105 3.29 -7.60 -17.49
C SER A 105 4.54 -6.93 -18.04
N VAL A 106 5.61 -7.72 -18.14
CA VAL A 106 6.91 -7.29 -18.66
C VAL A 106 7.32 -8.26 -19.76
N ASP A 107 7.57 -7.73 -20.95
CA ASP A 107 8.11 -8.49 -22.09
C ASP A 107 9.62 -8.70 -21.91
N LEU A 108 10.02 -9.95 -21.82
CA LEU A 108 11.41 -10.37 -21.65
C LEU A 108 12.04 -10.84 -22.97
N GLY A 109 11.35 -10.75 -24.11
CA GLY A 109 11.81 -11.25 -25.40
C GLY A 109 13.08 -10.57 -25.94
N SER A 110 13.39 -9.36 -25.47
CA SER A 110 14.64 -8.66 -25.79
C SER A 110 15.82 -9.10 -24.92
N LEU A 111 15.57 -9.82 -23.82
CA LEU A 111 16.61 -10.26 -22.91
C LEU A 111 17.20 -11.58 -23.42
N LYS A 112 18.33 -11.50 -24.09
CA LYS A 112 19.13 -12.66 -24.49
C LYS A 112 19.80 -13.28 -23.25
N PHE A 113 19.15 -14.25 -22.61
CA PHE A 113 19.70 -14.87 -21.40
C PHE A 113 20.44 -16.19 -21.61
N VAL A 114 20.44 -16.78 -22.81
CA VAL A 114 21.11 -18.07 -23.03
C VAL A 114 21.72 -18.13 -24.43
N GLU A 115 23.00 -17.78 -24.55
CA GLU A 115 23.84 -18.29 -25.63
C GLU A 115 24.08 -19.78 -25.32
N THR A 116 23.27 -20.67 -25.89
CA THR A 116 23.51 -22.10 -25.76
C THR A 116 24.66 -22.46 -26.70
N LEU A 117 25.77 -22.96 -26.14
CA LEU A 117 26.91 -23.48 -26.90
C LEU A 117 26.45 -24.24 -28.14
N THR A 118 26.81 -23.68 -29.28
CA THR A 118 26.58 -24.19 -30.61
C THR A 118 27.88 -24.81 -31.11
N SER A 119 27.71 -25.93 -31.78
CA SER A 119 28.69 -27.00 -31.91
C SER A 119 30.10 -26.55 -32.30
N ILE A 120 31.10 -27.27 -31.78
CA ILE A 120 32.46 -27.26 -32.31
C ILE A 120 32.74 -28.56 -33.08
N VAL A 121 33.26 -28.44 -34.29
CA VAL A 121 33.61 -29.58 -35.16
C VAL A 121 35.06 -29.43 -35.61
N GLU A 122 35.85 -30.50 -35.52
CA GLU A 122 37.19 -30.57 -36.11
C GLU A 122 37.08 -30.91 -37.60
N ASN A 123 37.82 -30.18 -38.45
CA ASN A 123 37.90 -30.43 -39.88
C ASN A 123 39.21 -31.16 -40.23
N ALA A 124 39.18 -31.97 -41.30
CA ALA A 124 40.36 -32.71 -41.76
C ALA A 124 41.52 -31.85 -42.30
N ASN A 125 41.37 -30.52 -42.33
CA ASN A 125 42.35 -29.56 -42.85
C ASN A 125 43.08 -28.78 -41.74
N GLY A 126 43.01 -29.21 -40.48
CA GLY A 126 43.69 -28.54 -39.37
C GLY A 126 42.98 -27.27 -38.87
N THR A 127 41.66 -27.22 -39.01
CA THR A 127 40.84 -26.11 -38.48
C THR A 127 39.69 -26.66 -37.64
N PHE A 128 39.21 -25.87 -36.68
CA PHE A 128 37.92 -26.08 -36.02
C PHE A 128 36.86 -25.15 -36.61
N THR A 129 35.63 -25.64 -36.76
CA THR A 129 34.46 -24.82 -37.02
C THR A 129 33.65 -24.68 -35.75
N TYR A 130 33.65 -23.49 -35.16
CA TYR A 130 32.67 -23.08 -34.17
C TYR A 130 31.43 -22.58 -34.92
N THR A 131 30.24 -23.08 -34.61
CA THR A 131 28.99 -22.49 -35.11
C THR A 131 28.36 -21.76 -33.95
N ASP A 132 27.91 -20.51 -34.12
CA ASP A 132 27.21 -19.75 -33.08
C ASP A 132 25.71 -20.11 -32.99
N GLU A 133 25.01 -19.58 -31.99
CA GLU A 133 23.58 -19.86 -31.73
C GLU A 133 22.63 -19.30 -32.80
N ALA A 134 23.13 -18.37 -33.62
CA ALA A 134 22.47 -17.89 -34.81
C ALA A 134 22.80 -18.74 -36.06
N GLY A 135 23.60 -19.81 -35.91
CA GLY A 135 23.99 -20.70 -36.99
C GLY A 135 25.16 -20.17 -37.84
N ASN A 136 25.83 -19.10 -37.42
CA ASN A 136 26.95 -18.53 -38.15
C ASN A 136 28.24 -19.32 -37.84
N PRO A 137 28.91 -19.87 -38.86
CA PRO A 137 30.17 -20.55 -38.67
C PRO A 137 31.34 -19.56 -38.56
N THR A 138 32.24 -19.83 -37.62
CA THR A 138 33.56 -19.21 -37.48
C THR A 138 34.61 -20.31 -37.58
N SER A 139 35.58 -20.13 -38.48
CA SER A 139 36.69 -21.07 -38.64
C SER A 139 37.90 -20.59 -37.83
N ILE A 140 38.44 -21.49 -37.02
CA ILE A 140 39.62 -21.28 -36.19
C ILE A 140 40.72 -22.15 -36.76
N ASP A 141 41.74 -21.51 -37.33
CA ASP A 141 42.90 -22.21 -37.89
C ASP A 141 43.91 -22.54 -36.79
N ILE A 142 44.19 -23.85 -36.63
CA ILE A 142 45.15 -24.37 -35.65
C ILE A 142 46.39 -24.98 -36.30
N THR A 143 46.56 -24.84 -37.61
CA THR A 143 47.68 -25.43 -38.35
C THR A 143 49.06 -25.01 -37.82
N ASN A 144 49.15 -23.87 -37.14
CA ASN A 144 50.38 -23.35 -36.51
C ASN A 144 50.39 -23.50 -34.97
N LEU A 145 49.40 -24.17 -34.38
CA LEU A 145 49.26 -24.33 -32.92
C LEU A 145 49.59 -25.76 -32.43
N GLU A 146 49.61 -26.75 -33.33
CA GLU A 146 50.09 -28.10 -33.00
C GLU A 146 51.64 -28.11 -32.99
N THR A 147 52.25 -28.59 -31.89
CA THR A 147 53.72 -28.74 -31.72
C THR A 147 54.15 -30.19 -31.75
#